data_AF-A0A286YCI1-F1
#
_entry.id   AF-A0A286YCI1-F1
#
_cell.length_a   1.000
_cell.length_b   1.000
_cell.length_c   1.000
_cell.angle_alpha   90.00
_cell.angle_beta   90.00
_cell.angle_gamma   90.00
#
_symmetry.space_group_name_H-M   'P 1'
#
loop_
_entity.id
_entity.type
_entity.pdbx_description
1 polymer ?
#
loop_
_entity_poly.entity_id
_entity_poly.type
_entity_poly.pdbx_seq_one_letter_code
_entity_poly.pdbx_strand_id
1 'polypeptide(L)' 'MAFSDLTSRTVRFYDNWIKDADPRVEDYLLMSSPLPQTIILGLYVYFVTSLGPKLMENRKPFELKKAMITL' A
#
# COMPACT_ATOMS: atom_id res chain seq x y z
N MET A 1 21.80 -0.09 20.96
CA MET A 1 22.85 -0.65 20.09
C MET A 1 22.33 -1.71 19.11
N ALA A 2 21.54 -2.71 19.53
CA ALA A 2 21.01 -3.72 18.60
C ALA A 2 20.02 -3.18 17.55
N PHE A 3 19.12 -2.26 17.95
CA PHE A 3 18.14 -1.66 17.04
C PHE A 3 18.79 -0.84 15.91
N SER A 4 19.80 -0.02 16.25
CA SER A 4 20.54 0.79 15.27
C SER A 4 21.33 -0.08 14.27
N ASP A 5 21.85 -1.22 14.72
CA ASP A 5 22.54 -2.17 13.84
C ASP A 5 21.57 -2.84 12.87
N LEU A 6 20.39 -3.26 13.35
CA LEU A 6 19.35 -3.82 12.50
C LEU A 6 18.89 -2.83 11.42
N THR A 7 18.58 -1.58 11.79
CA THR A 7 18.20 -0.54 10.82
C THR A 7 19.29 -0.33 9.78
N SER A 8 20.55 -0.25 10.21
CA SER A 8 21.69 -0.06 9.30
C SER A 8 21.88 -1.22 8.34
N ARG A 9 21.62 -2.46 8.78
CA ARG A 9 21.64 -3.65 7.91
C ARG A 9 20.53 -3.56 6.87
N THR A 10 19.29 -3.30 7.29
CA THR A 10 18.13 -3.25 6.39
C THR A 10 18.26 -2.17 5.34
N VAL A 11 18.71 -0.97 5.72
CA VAL A 11 18.97 0.14 4.78
C VAL A 11 20.00 -0.29 3.75
N ARG A 12 21.12 -0.87 4.17
CA ARG A 12 22.17 -1.32 3.24
C ARG A 12 21.70 -2.45 2.31
N PHE A 13 20.85 -3.35 2.76
CA PHE A 13 20.26 -4.38 1.90
C PHE A 13 19.34 -3.76 0.84
N TYR A 14 18.48 -2.82 1.25
CA TYR A 14 17.60 -2.11 0.34
C TYR A 14 18.40 -1.28 -0.69
N ASP A 15 19.40 -0.52 -0.25
CA ASP A 15 20.26 0.29 -1.11
C ASP A 15 21.05 -0.56 -2.11
N ASN A 16 21.38 -1.80 -1.75
CA ASN A 16 22.03 -2.72 -2.68
C ASN A 16 21.05 -3.32 -3.69
N TRP A 17 19.81 -3.60 -3.27
CA TRP A 17 18.77 -4.16 -4.13
C TRP A 17 18.24 -3.16 -5.16
N ILE A 18 18.07 -1.89 -4.76
CA ILE A 18 17.50 -0.85 -5.64
C ILE A 18 18.46 -0.42 -6.76
N LYS A 19 19.76 -0.72 -6.65
CA LYS A 19 20.76 -0.42 -7.69
C LYS A 19 20.48 -1.12 -9.02
N ASP A 20 19.82 -2.28 -8.96
CA ASP A 20 19.48 -3.08 -10.14
C ASP A 20 18.09 -2.73 -10.71
N ALA A 21 17.42 -1.70 -10.18
CA ALA A 21 16.13 -1.25 -10.66
C ALA A 21 16.20 -0.58 -12.04
N ASP A 22 15.13 -0.68 -12.82
CA ASP A 22 15.03 -0.03 -14.14
C ASP A 22 14.85 1.49 -13.98
N PRO A 23 15.81 2.33 -14.44
CA PRO A 23 15.73 3.77 -14.28
C PRO A 23 14.60 4.41 -15.11
N ARG A 24 14.06 3.71 -16.11
CA ARG A 24 13.02 4.27 -17.01
C ARG A 24 11.67 4.45 -16.31
N VAL A 25 11.46 3.79 -15.16
CA VAL A 25 10.20 3.83 -14.42
C VAL A 25 10.30 4.61 -13.11
N GLU A 26 11.45 5.20 -12.79
CA GLU A 26 11.71 5.87 -11.51
C GLU A 26 10.70 6.98 -11.21
N ASP A 27 10.36 7.78 -12.23
CA ASP A 27 9.41 8.90 -12.12
C ASP A 27 7.94 8.48 -12.18
N TYR A 28 7.65 7.18 -12.36
CA TYR A 28 6.27 6.72 -12.44
C TYR A 28 5.62 6.73 -11.06
N LEU A 29 4.32 6.95 -11.06
CA LEU A 29 3.52 6.97 -9.84
C LEU A 29 3.70 5.65 -9.06
N LEU A 30 4.05 5.76 -7.77
CA LEU A 30 4.33 4.66 -6.84
C LEU A 30 5.60 3.82 -7.10
N MET A 31 6.49 4.21 -8.02
CA MET A 31 7.70 3.43 -8.35
C MET A 31 8.96 3.82 -7.57
N SER A 32 8.92 4.89 -6.77
CA SER A 32 10.08 5.35 -5.96
C SER A 32 10.46 4.41 -4.82
N SER A 33 9.50 3.65 -4.28
CA SER A 33 9.71 2.70 -3.19
C SER A 33 8.53 1.73 -3.11
N PRO A 34 8.71 0.49 -2.62
CA PRO A 34 7.59 -0.41 -2.35
C PRO A 34 6.75 -0.01 -1.12
N LEU A 35 7.19 0.96 -0.31
CA LEU A 35 6.48 1.35 0.91
C LEU A 35 5.10 1.99 0.66
N PRO A 36 4.94 3.00 -0.23
CA PRO A 36 3.64 3.62 -0.50
C PRO A 36 2.56 2.61 -0.92
N GLN A 37 2.87 1.71 -1.85
CA GLN A 37 1.92 0.68 -2.29
C GLN A 37 1.57 -0.31 -1.16
N THR A 38 2.53 -0.68 -0.32
CA THR A 38 2.30 -1.60 0.81
C THR A 38 1.34 -0.99 1.82
N ILE A 39 1.47 0.32 2.10
CA ILE A 39 0.55 1.04 2.97
C ILE A 39 -0.85 1.07 2.37
N ILE A 40 -0.98 1.40 1.08
CA ILE A 40 -2.28 1.43 0.39
C ILE A 40 -2.96 0.06 0.46
N LEU A 41 -2.22 -1.02 0.17
CA LEU A 41 -2.76 -2.38 0.22
C LEU A 41 -3.09 -2.82 1.64
N GLY A 42 -2.25 -2.46 2.63
CA GLY A 42 -2.53 -2.73 4.04
C GLY A 42 -3.82 -2.06 4.51
N LEU A 43 -4.01 -0.79 4.14
CA LEU A 43 -5.24 -0.05 4.42
C LEU A 43 -6.44 -0.65 3.67
N TYR A 44 -6.27 -1.05 2.40
CA TYR A 44 -7.32 -1.70 1.62
C TYR A 44 -7.76 -3.01 2.28
N VAL A 45 -6.83 -3.90 2.60
CA VAL A 45 -7.14 -5.19 3.25
C VAL A 45 -7.83 -4.95 4.59
N TYR A 46 -7.30 -4.05 5.42
CA TYR A 46 -7.92 -3.68 6.69
C TYR A 46 -9.35 -3.13 6.51
N PHE A 47 -9.54 -2.28 5.50
CA PHE A 47 -10.83 -1.69 5.18
C PHE A 47 -11.84 -2.74 4.73
N VAL A 48 -11.51 -3.60 3.76
CA VAL A 48 -12.48 -4.56 3.22
C VAL A 48 -12.76 -5.73 4.16
N THR A 49 -11.79 -6.14 4.99
CA THR A 49 -11.95 -7.31 5.87
C THR A 49 -12.54 -6.98 7.24
N SER A 50 -12.27 -5.80 7.78
CA SER A 50 -12.63 -5.47 9.16
C SER A 50 -13.44 -4.19 9.27
N LEU A 51 -12.87 -3.06 8.87
CA LEU A 51 -13.47 -1.75 9.12
C LEU A 51 -14.77 -1.54 8.32
N GLY A 52 -14.77 -1.88 7.04
CA GLY A 52 -15.90 -1.77 6.12
C GLY A 52 -17.11 -2.59 6.58
N PRO A 53 -16.98 -3.92 6.78
CA PRO A 53 -18.08 -4.75 7.29
C PRO A 53 -18.64 -4.24 8.62
N LYS A 54 -17.76 -3.84 9.56
CA LYS A 54 -18.17 -3.32 10.87
C LYS A 54 -18.96 -2.00 10.76
N LEU A 55 -18.60 -1.13 9.82
CA LEU A 55 -19.34 0.12 9.58
C LEU A 55 -20.68 -0.11 8.87
N MET A 56 -20.80 -1.20 8.09
CA MET A 56 -21.99 -1.55 7.31
C MET A 56 -22.96 -2.49 8.04
N GLU A 57 -22.56 -3.12 9.14
CA GLU A 57 -23.32 -4.15 9.86
C GLU A 57 -24.77 -3.75 10.18
N ASN A 58 -24.98 -2.49 10.57
CA ASN A 58 -26.30 -1.96 10.94
C ASN A 58 -26.81 -0.89 9.95
N ARG A 59 -26.33 -0.91 8.71
CA ARG A 59 -26.72 0.04 7.66
C ARG A 59 -27.31 -0.71 6.47
N LYS A 60 -28.27 -0.09 5.78
CA LYS A 60 -28.79 -0.63 4.52
C LYS A 60 -27.68 -0.61 3.45
N PRO A 61 -27.64 -1.60 2.53
CA PRO A 61 -26.70 -1.60 1.41
C PRO A 61 -26.82 -0.30 0.57
N PHE A 62 -25.70 0.14 0.02
CA PHE A 62 -25.68 1.33 -0.83
C PHE A 62 -26.26 1.03 -2.23
N GLU A 63 -27.12 1.91 -2.73
CA GLU A 63 -27.62 1.90 -4.11
C GLU A 63 -26.56 2.49 -5.06
N LEU A 64 -25.65 1.65 -5.57
CA LEU A 64 -24.50 2.10 -6.38
C LEU A 64 -24.72 1.99 -7.90
N LYS A 65 -25.95 1.74 -8.37
CA LYS A 65 -26.26 1.51 -9.80
C LYS A 65 -25.70 2.59 -10.72
N LYS A 66 -25.91 3.87 -10.39
CA LYS A 66 -25.41 4.99 -11.21
C LYS A 66 -23.88 5.08 -11.16
N ALA A 67 -23.29 4.89 -9.98
CA ALA A 67 -21.84 4.90 -9.80
C ALA A 67 -21.14 3.76 -10.54
N MET A 68 -21.78 2.59 -10.69
CA MET A 68 -21.20 1.44 -11.42
C MET A 68 -21.37 1.51 -12.94
N ILE A 69 -22.40 2.20 -13.43
CA ILE A 69 -22.75 2.21 -14.87
C ILE A 69 -22.22 3.46 -15.58
N THR A 70 -22.18 4.60 -14.88
CA THR A 70 -21.88 5.91 -15.50
C THR A 70 -20.41 6.32 -15.35
N LEU A 71 -19.69 5.76 -14.36
CA LEU A 71 -18.23 5.83 -14.25
C LEU A 71 -17.63 4.60 -14.92
#